data_AF-A0A5B7T5Q2-F1
#
_entry.id   AF-A0A5B7T5Q2-F1
#
_cell.length_a   1.000
_cell.length_b   1.000
_cell.length_c   1.000
_cell.angle_alpha   90.00
_cell.angle_beta   90.00
_cell.angle_gamma   90.00
#
_symmetry.space_group_name_H-M   'P 1'
#
loop_
_entity.id
_entity.type
_entity.pdbx_description
1 polymer ?
#
loop_
_entity_poly.entity_id
_entity_poly.type
_entity_poly.pdbx_seq_one_letter_code
_entity_poly.pdbx_strand_id
1 'polypeptide(L)'
;MHPKSKKGAPKIVDELEANGELNDKQKLFCLYYLQRFNAIWSYQKAYGVSYKIAHSSATRMLANAVIKKQLSILKKQQASDLYFDVADMLPLLAESNLLKQLYFMYACNNAPFD
;
A
#
# COMPACT_ATOMS: atom_id res chain seq x y z
N MET A 1 -10.86 1.83 -24.75
CA MET A 1 -10.61 2.96 -23.83
C MET A 1 -10.63 2.41 -22.41
N HIS A 2 -9.49 2.19 -21.77
CA HIS A 2 -9.48 1.72 -20.38
C HIS A 2 -9.75 2.92 -19.45
N PRO A 3 -10.75 2.87 -18.56
CA PRO A 3 -10.94 3.95 -17.61
C PRO A 3 -9.73 3.91 -16.67
N LYS A 4 -8.99 5.01 -16.60
CA LYS A 4 -7.99 5.25 -15.57
C LYS A 4 -8.73 5.19 -14.23
N SER A 5 -8.63 4.07 -13.52
CA SER A 5 -9.12 3.97 -12.15
C SER A 5 -8.48 5.10 -11.34
N LYS A 6 -9.30 6.02 -10.83
CA LYS A 6 -8.86 7.14 -10.01
C LYS A 6 -8.33 6.56 -8.70
N LYS A 7 -7.00 6.58 -8.59
CA LYS A 7 -6.14 6.57 -7.38
C LYS A 7 -6.95 6.50 -6.08
N GLY A 8 -6.75 5.47 -5.25
CA GLY A 8 -7.27 5.38 -3.87
C GLY A 8 -6.66 6.35 -2.85
N ALA A 9 -5.85 7.32 -3.31
CA ALA A 9 -5.26 8.36 -2.48
C ALA A 9 -6.23 9.43 -1.90
N PRO A 10 -7.32 9.87 -2.58
CA PRO A 10 -8.18 10.95 -2.08
C PRO A 10 -8.90 10.56 -0.78
N LYS A 11 -9.48 9.34 -0.72
CA LYS A 11 -10.22 8.87 0.46
C LYS A 11 -9.36 8.84 1.73
N ILE A 12 -8.10 8.41 1.61
CA ILE A 12 -7.15 8.32 2.74
C ILE A 12 -6.81 9.72 3.28
N VAL A 13 -6.70 10.72 2.41
CA VAL A 13 -6.41 12.11 2.80
C VAL A 13 -7.64 12.73 3.46
N ASP A 14 -8.83 12.53 2.90
CA ASP A 14 -10.09 13.06 3.45
C ASP A 14 -10.36 12.52 4.88
N GLU A 15 -10.13 11.22 5.12
CA GLU A 15 -10.25 10.58 6.44
C GLU A 15 -9.22 11.07 7.46
N LEU A 16 -8.03 11.48 7.00
CA LEU A 16 -7.00 12.09 7.85
C LEU A 16 -7.33 13.54 8.20
N GLU A 17 -7.85 14.30 7.24
CA GLU A 17 -8.23 15.70 7.45
C GLU A 17 -9.40 15.82 8.41
N ALA A 18 -10.40 14.94 8.30
CA ALA A 18 -11.57 14.88 9.17
C ALA A 18 -11.24 14.55 10.64
N ASN A 19 -10.06 13.98 10.94
CA ASN A 19 -9.67 13.69 12.30
C ASN A 19 -9.11 14.96 12.99
N GLY A 20 -9.95 15.61 13.80
CA GLY A 20 -9.59 16.80 14.59
C GLY A 20 -8.72 16.52 15.82
N GLU A 21 -8.53 15.26 16.22
CA GLU A 21 -7.69 14.91 17.39
C GLU A 21 -6.19 14.91 17.06
N LEU A 22 -5.83 14.82 15.77
CA LEU A 22 -4.46 14.76 15.31
C LEU A 22 -3.94 16.13 14.89
N ASN A 23 -2.73 16.46 15.32
CA ASN A 23 -2.01 17.64 14.84
C ASN A 23 -1.53 17.43 13.38
N ASP A 24 -1.27 18.50 12.64
CA ASP A 24 -0.85 18.44 11.22
C ASP A 24 0.40 17.57 11.01
N LYS A 25 1.38 17.66 11.91
CA LYS A 25 2.59 16.82 11.87
C LYS A 25 2.28 15.34 12.12
N GLN A 26 1.28 15.04 12.93
CA GLN A 26 0.84 13.66 13.18
C GLN A 26 0.09 13.11 11.96
N LYS A 27 -0.74 13.93 11.31
CA LYS A 27 -1.39 13.58 10.03
C LYS A 27 -0.35 13.28 8.94
N LEU A 28 0.65 14.16 8.79
CA LEU A 28 1.79 13.95 7.89
C LEU A 28 2.57 12.67 8.22
N PHE A 29 2.80 12.39 9.50
CA PHE A 29 3.45 11.17 9.93
C PHE A 29 2.67 9.92 9.50
N CYS A 30 1.35 9.90 9.71
CA CYS A 30 0.48 8.79 9.29
C CYS A 30 0.53 8.59 7.77
N LEU A 31 0.48 9.67 7.00
CA LEU A 31 0.54 9.63 5.54
C LEU A 31 1.87 9.04 5.03
N TYR A 32 3.00 9.54 5.52
CA TYR A 32 4.32 9.01 5.16
C TYR A 32 4.51 7.56 5.61
N TYR A 33 3.92 7.20 6.76
CA TYR A 33 4.01 5.84 7.26
C TYR A 33 3.23 4.85 6.39
N LEU A 34 2.04 5.21 5.90
CA LEU A 34 1.30 4.34 4.98
C LEU A 34 2.01 4.10 3.65
N GLN A 35 2.81 5.08 3.19
CA GLN A 35 3.54 4.96 1.94
C GLN A 35 4.65 3.90 1.99
N ARG A 36 5.38 3.79 3.12
CA ARG A 36 6.62 3.00 3.21
C ARG A 36 6.70 2.04 4.39
N PHE A 37 5.72 2.10 5.30
CA PHE A 37 5.71 1.39 6.59
C PHE A 37 7.01 1.57 7.41
N ASN A 38 7.72 2.68 7.21
CA ASN A 38 8.96 3.00 7.91
C ASN A 38 8.74 4.16 8.88
N ALA A 39 8.73 3.86 10.18
CA ALA A 39 8.45 4.82 11.24
C ALA A 39 9.48 5.96 11.31
N ILE A 40 10.76 5.62 11.27
CA ILE A 40 11.85 6.59 11.44
C ILE A 40 11.83 7.59 10.29
N TRP A 41 11.79 7.07 9.06
CA TRP A 41 11.75 7.92 7.86
C TRP A 41 10.51 8.81 7.84
N SER A 42 9.35 8.27 8.22
CA SER A 42 8.10 9.03 8.28
C SER A 42 8.16 10.15 9.31
N TYR A 43 8.76 9.88 10.47
CA TYR A 43 8.96 10.89 11.51
C TYR A 43 9.95 11.98 11.05
N GLN A 44 11.05 11.61 10.39
CA GLN A 44 12.00 12.58 9.83
C GLN A 44 11.31 13.49 8.82
N LYS A 45 10.45 12.96 7.95
CA LYS A 45 9.73 13.75 6.96
C LYS A 45 8.65 14.63 7.57
N ALA A 46 7.89 14.13 8.53
CA ALA A 46 6.83 14.90 9.17
C ALA A 46 7.34 16.00 10.12
N TYR A 47 8.48 15.79 10.78
CA TYR A 47 9.00 16.70 11.80
C TYR A 47 10.28 17.44 11.41
N GLY A 48 10.92 17.08 10.29
CA GLY A 48 12.15 17.74 9.81
C GLY A 48 13.37 17.53 10.72
N VAL A 49 13.41 16.42 11.47
CA VAL A 49 14.45 16.17 12.49
C VAL A 49 15.56 15.25 12.00
N SER A 50 16.69 15.27 12.72
CA SER A 50 17.81 14.35 12.49
C SER A 50 17.41 12.89 12.75
N TYR A 51 18.15 11.96 12.15
CA TYR A 51 17.93 10.52 12.32
C TYR A 51 17.93 10.09 13.78
N LYS A 52 18.87 10.60 14.58
CA LYS A 52 19.00 10.24 16.01
C LYS A 52 17.74 10.57 16.81
N ILE A 53 17.14 11.74 16.55
CA ILE A 53 15.91 12.18 17.21
C ILE A 53 14.70 11.37 16.72
N ALA A 54 14.61 11.15 15.41
CA ALA A 54 13.54 10.34 14.85
C ALA A 54 13.58 8.90 15.35
N HIS A 55 14.78 8.31 15.48
CA HIS A 55 14.96 6.94 15.94
C HIS A 55 14.40 6.72 17.36
N SER A 56 14.64 7.67 18.28
CA SER A 56 14.12 7.58 19.65
C SER A 56 12.63 7.91 19.76
N SER A 57 12.09 8.75 18.87
CA SER A 57 10.73 9.28 18.99
C SER A 57 9.69 8.52 18.15
N ALA A 58 10.08 7.96 17.00
CA ALA A 58 9.16 7.37 16.03
C ALA A 58 8.46 6.12 16.58
N THR A 59 9.15 5.29 17.35
CA THR A 59 8.57 4.11 18.01
C THR A 59 7.50 4.51 19.02
N ARG A 60 7.78 5.55 19.83
CA ARG A 60 6.80 6.13 20.76
C ARG A 60 5.60 6.73 20.04
N MET A 61 5.80 7.32 18.86
CA MET A 61 4.70 7.85 18.03
C MET A 61 3.76 6.73 17.56
N LEU A 62 4.29 5.57 17.17
CA LEU A 62 3.45 4.41 16.82
C LEU A 62 2.71 3.81 18.00
N ALA A 63 3.24 3.94 19.22
CA ALA A 63 2.59 3.49 20.44
C ALA A 63 1.45 4.41 20.90
N ASN A 64 1.36 5.64 20.37
CA ASN A 64 0.28 6.57 20.70
C ASN A 64 -1.08 5.98 20.28
N ALA A 65 -2.03 5.94 21.21
CA ALA A 65 -3.34 5.31 20.99
C ALA A 65 -4.12 5.93 19.83
N VAL A 66 -4.09 7.26 19.68
CA VAL A 66 -4.80 7.98 18.61
C VAL A 66 -4.18 7.66 17.25
N ILE A 67 -2.85 7.69 17.16
CA ILE A 67 -2.10 7.34 15.94
C ILE A 67 -2.36 5.88 15.55
N LYS A 68 -2.30 4.96 16.52
CA LYS A 68 -2.53 3.54 16.30
C LYS A 68 -3.95 3.28 15.79
N LYS A 69 -4.96 3.94 16.38
CA LYS A 69 -6.35 3.87 15.94
C LYS A 69 -6.49 4.38 14.50
N GLN A 70 -5.96 5.56 14.20
CA GLN A 70 -6.01 6.13 12.86
C GLN A 70 -5.33 5.22 11.83
N LEU A 71 -4.11 4.74 12.09
CA LEU A 71 -3.42 3.82 11.19
C LEU A 71 -4.17 2.51 10.96
N SER A 72 -4.91 2.01 11.96
CA SER A 72 -5.73 0.82 11.79
C SER A 72 -6.91 1.03 10.86
N ILE A 73 -7.54 2.21 10.91
CA ILE A 73 -8.64 2.59 10.02
C ILE A 73 -8.11 2.72 8.59
N LEU A 74 -7.04 3.50 8.41
CA LEU A 74 -6.49 3.77 7.09
C LEU A 74 -5.93 2.51 6.42
N LYS A 75 -5.32 1.58 7.18
CA LYS A 75 -4.86 0.30 6.64
C LYS A 75 -6.01 -0.58 6.18
N LYS A 76 -7.14 -0.59 6.91
CA LYS A 76 -8.34 -1.33 6.48
C LYS A 76 -8.90 -0.74 5.19
N GLN A 77 -8.96 0.59 5.11
CA GLN A 77 -9.44 1.29 3.92
C GLN A 77 -8.55 1.03 2.70
N GLN A 78 -7.23 1.08 2.89
CA GLN A 78 -6.27 0.74 1.84
C GLN A 78 -6.40 -0.73 1.40
N ALA A 79 -6.64 -1.66 2.33
CA ALA A 79 -6.85 -3.07 2.01
C ALA A 79 -8.18 -3.32 1.27
N SER A 80 -9.26 -2.62 1.62
CA SER A 80 -10.53 -2.71 0.90
C SER A 80 -10.46 -2.09 -0.49
N ASP A 81 -9.73 -0.98 -0.66
CA ASP A 81 -9.50 -0.38 -1.98
C ASP A 81 -8.58 -1.25 -2.87
N LEU A 82 -7.71 -2.07 -2.25
CA LEU A 82 -6.84 -3.03 -2.93
C LEU A 82 -7.48 -4.42 -3.10
N TYR A 83 -8.74 -4.60 -2.72
CA TYR A 83 -9.41 -5.89 -2.90
C TYR A 83 -9.45 -6.22 -4.40
N PHE A 84 -8.61 -7.16 -4.79
CA PHE A 84 -8.36 -7.55 -6.17
C PHE A 84 -8.67 -9.03 -6.25
N ASP A 85 -9.68 -9.39 -7.04
CA ASP A 85 -10.13 -10.76 -7.11
C ASP A 85 -9.16 -11.60 -7.98
N VAL A 86 -9.18 -12.92 -7.81
CA VAL A 86 -8.49 -13.85 -8.71
C VAL A 86 -8.97 -13.62 -10.15
N ALA A 87 -10.25 -13.27 -10.34
CA ALA A 87 -10.81 -12.87 -11.61
C ALA A 87 -10.10 -11.65 -12.26
N ASP A 88 -9.63 -10.71 -11.45
CA ASP A 88 -8.89 -9.53 -11.94
C ASP A 88 -7.40 -9.85 -12.20
N MET A 89 -6.84 -10.85 -11.51
CA MET A 89 -5.46 -11.36 -11.74
C MET A 89 -5.35 -12.21 -13.00
N LEU A 90 -6.38 -13.02 -13.29
CA LEU A 90 -6.35 -14.00 -14.38
C LEU A 90 -5.97 -13.40 -15.75
N PRO A 91 -6.48 -12.22 -16.17
CA PRO A 91 -6.06 -11.57 -17.41
C PRO A 91 -4.58 -11.19 -17.43
N LEU A 92 -4.04 -10.66 -16.32
CA LEU A 92 -2.63 -10.25 -16.21
C LEU A 92 -1.68 -11.45 -16.29
N LEU A 93 -2.11 -12.60 -15.75
CA LEU A 93 -1.38 -13.85 -15.86
C LEU A 93 -1.49 -14.45 -17.28
N ALA A 94 -2.66 -14.38 -17.92
CA ALA A 94 -2.86 -14.86 -19.29
C ALA A 94 -2.06 -14.07 -20.34
N GLU A 95 -1.80 -12.79 -20.08
CA GLU A 95 -0.92 -11.95 -20.90
C GLU A 95 0.58 -12.21 -20.64
N SER A 96 0.93 -12.87 -19.54
CA SER A 96 2.32 -13.21 -19.25
C SER A 96 2.84 -14.25 -20.27
N ASN A 97 3.88 -13.87 -21.00
CA ASN A 97 4.47 -14.68 -22.08
C ASN A 97 5.01 -16.03 -21.57
N LEU A 98 5.27 -16.14 -20.26
CA LEU A 98 5.69 -17.37 -19.59
C LEU A 98 4.63 -18.47 -19.65
N LEU A 99 3.35 -18.15 -19.48
CA LEU A 99 2.27 -19.16 -19.55
C LEU A 99 2.06 -19.64 -20.98
N LYS A 100 2.17 -18.75 -21.97
CA LYS A 100 2.14 -19.14 -23.39
C LYS A 100 3.32 -20.03 -23.76
N GLN A 101 4.53 -19.72 -23.27
CA GLN A 101 5.70 -20.57 -23.46
C GLN A 101 5.57 -21.92 -22.77
N LEU A 102 5.09 -21.97 -21.51
CA LEU A 102 4.90 -23.22 -20.79
C LEU A 102 3.83 -24.11 -21.47
N TYR A 103 2.74 -23.50 -21.92
CA TYR A 103 1.69 -24.21 -22.66
C TYR A 103 2.20 -24.72 -24.02
N PHE A 104 3.00 -23.92 -24.73
CA PHE A 104 3.65 -24.36 -25.97
C PHE A 104 4.60 -25.54 -25.72
N MET A 105 5.45 -25.47 -24.69
CA MET A 105 6.36 -26.56 -24.31
C MET A 105 5.59 -27.82 -23.88
N TYR A 106 4.49 -27.69 -23.15
CA TYR A 106 3.67 -28.83 -22.74
C TYR A 106 2.93 -29.47 -23.93
N ALA A 107 2.43 -28.67 -24.86
CA ALA A 107 1.80 -29.14 -26.09
C ALA A 107 2.82 -29.83 -27.01
N CYS A 108 4.05 -29.33 -27.10
CA CYS A 108 5.13 -30.00 -27.86
C CYS A 108 5.53 -31.35 -27.27
N ASN A 109 5.45 -31.53 -25.94
CA ASN A 109 5.83 -32.79 -25.28
C ASN A 109 4.74 -33.87 -25.26
N ASN A 110 3.48 -33.50 -25.53
CA ASN A 110 2.33 -34.42 -25.50
C ASN A 110 1.64 -34.56 -26.88
N ALA A 111 2.21 -33.99 -27.94
CA ALA A 111 1.73 -34.24 -29.28
C ALA A 111 2.00 -35.72 -29.65
N PRO A 112 0.97 -36.49 -30.03
CA PRO A 112 1.19 -37.85 -30.52
C PRO A 112 2.09 -37.78 -31.77
N PHE A 113 3.21 -38.49 -31.73
CA PHE A 113 4.01 -38.76 -32.91
C PHE A 113 3.18 -39.64 -33.85
N ASP A 114 2.75 -39.08 -34.97
CA ASP A 114 2.35 -39.83 -36.17
C ASP A 114 3.58 -39.91 -37.09
#